data_AF-A0AAU9AD78-F1
#
_entry.id   AF-A0AAU9AD78-F1
#
_cell.length_a   1.000
_cell.length_b   1.000
_cell.length_c   1.000
_cell.angle_alpha   90.00
_cell.angle_beta   90.00
_cell.angle_gamma   90.00
#
_symmetry.space_group_name_H-M   'P 1'
#
loop_
_entity.id
_entity.type
_entity.pdbx_description
1 polymer ?
#
loop_
_entity_poly.entity_id
_entity_poly.type
_entity_poly.pdbx_seq_one_letter_code
_entity_poly.pdbx_strand_id
1 'polypeptide(L)'
;MTVKVRRGGIPGARGQRGFSMIEVLIAVLVIGLGLLGLAMLQTLNVRYAQSANYRTRATNLAYDLLDQIRANRALAQQFQGIDKASFAAETGKLCSRPVTTQNGVITTAQSAARWRCQVRAALGPAAYAAVTRNGNAYSVEVGWSDLQGEAGKQDGYSNGKINVTTEL
;
A
#
# COMPACT_ATOMS: atom_id res chain seq x y z
N MET A 1 -48.48 49.96 57.00
CA MET A 1 -47.34 49.87 56.06
C MET A 1 -47.85 49.16 54.81
N THR A 2 -48.18 49.90 53.75
CA THR A 2 -48.81 49.38 52.53
C THR A 2 -47.77 49.18 51.44
N VAL A 3 -47.62 47.93 50.98
CA VAL A 3 -46.62 47.55 49.97
C VAL A 3 -47.21 47.75 48.57
N LYS A 4 -46.52 48.54 47.73
CA LYS A 4 -46.89 48.83 46.33
C LYS A 4 -46.15 47.87 45.40
N VAL A 5 -46.87 46.92 44.81
CA VAL A 5 -46.32 45.97 43.85
C VAL A 5 -46.21 46.62 42.46
N ARG A 6 -44.99 46.73 41.92
CA ARG A 6 -44.75 47.14 40.52
C ARG A 6 -44.77 45.90 39.63
N ARG A 7 -45.74 45.82 38.70
CA ARG A 7 -45.73 44.81 37.63
C ARG A 7 -44.70 45.20 36.58
N GLY A 8 -43.58 44.47 36.51
CA GLY A 8 -42.62 44.56 35.41
C GLY A 8 -43.24 43.95 34.15
N GLY A 9 -43.22 44.70 33.04
CA GLY A 9 -43.73 44.24 31.75
C GLY A 9 -42.93 43.06 31.21
N ILE A 10 -43.63 42.06 30.68
CA ILE A 10 -43.03 40.89 30.04
C ILE A 10 -42.39 41.35 28.72
N PRO A 11 -41.08 41.12 28.48
CA PRO A 11 -40.46 41.46 27.21
C PRO A 11 -41.12 40.64 26.10
N GLY A 12 -41.63 41.33 25.07
CA GLY A 12 -42.32 40.72 23.94
C GLY A 12 -41.46 39.66 23.26
N ALA A 13 -42.04 38.49 23.01
CA ALA A 13 -41.40 37.40 22.29
C ALA A 13 -40.93 37.92 20.91
N ARG A 14 -39.62 37.93 20.70
CA ARG A 14 -39.03 38.19 19.37
C ARG A 14 -39.60 37.14 18.41
N GLY A 15 -40.35 37.58 17.41
CA GLY A 15 -40.97 36.69 16.42
C GLY A 15 -39.92 35.83 15.73
N GLN A 16 -40.18 34.52 15.65
CA GLN A 16 -39.40 33.61 14.82
C GLN A 16 -39.49 34.09 13.37
N ARG A 17 -38.37 34.57 12.83
CA ARG A 17 -38.22 34.75 11.39
C ARG A 17 -38.10 33.36 10.77
N GLY A 18 -39.14 32.92 10.07
CA GLY A 18 -39.13 31.66 9.32
C GLY A 18 -38.03 31.66 8.25
N PHE A 19 -37.51 30.47 7.95
CA PHE A 19 -36.52 30.27 6.89
C PHE A 19 -37.07 30.72 5.53
N SER A 20 -36.27 31.47 4.77
CA SER A 20 -36.60 31.82 3.39
C SER A 20 -36.23 30.68 2.44
N MET A 21 -37.01 30.44 1.38
CA MET A 21 -36.69 29.42 0.36
C MET A 21 -35.31 29.63 -0.28
N ILE A 22 -34.85 30.88 -0.36
CA ILE A 22 -33.52 31.23 -0.87
C ILE A 22 -32.40 30.70 0.03
N GLU A 23 -32.64 30.65 1.35
CA GLU A 23 -31.66 30.19 2.34
C GLU A 23 -31.44 28.69 2.23
N VAL A 24 -32.51 27.93 2.01
CA VAL A 24 -32.44 26.48 1.76
C VAL A 24 -31.75 26.20 0.42
N LEU A 25 -32.03 26.96 -0.63
CA LEU A 25 -31.36 26.84 -1.92
C LEU A 25 -29.85 27.07 -1.82
N ILE A 26 -29.44 28.12 -1.10
CA ILE A 26 -28.01 28.40 -0.86
C ILE A 26 -27.38 27.28 -0.01
N ALA A 27 -28.07 26.78 1.02
CA ALA A 27 -27.57 25.68 1.83
C ALA A 27 -27.33 24.41 1.00
N VAL A 28 -28.28 24.03 0.14
CA VAL A 28 -28.14 22.87 -0.76
C VAL A 28 -27.00 23.08 -1.76
N LEU A 29 -26.82 24.30 -2.30
CA LEU A 29 -25.70 24.64 -3.19
C LEU A 29 -24.35 24.45 -2.48
N VAL A 30 -24.21 25.01 -1.28
CA VAL A 30 -22.97 24.92 -0.49
C VAL A 30 -22.66 23.47 -0.12
N ILE A 31 -23.66 22.69 0.31
CA ILE A 31 -23.51 21.27 0.61
C ILE A 31 -23.11 20.49 -0.65
N GLY A 32 -23.74 20.78 -1.80
CA GLY A 32 -23.42 20.15 -3.07
C GLY A 32 -21.93 20.34 -3.45
N LEU A 33 -21.42 21.57 -3.35
CA LEU A 33 -20.00 21.87 -3.60
C LEU A 33 -19.08 21.18 -2.57
N GLY A 34 -19.46 21.17 -1.29
CA GLY A 34 -18.71 20.50 -0.22
C GLY A 34 -18.60 18.98 -0.44
N LEU A 35 -19.68 18.33 -0.88
CA LEU A 35 -19.69 16.89 -1.14
C LEU A 35 -18.86 16.50 -2.37
N LEU A 36 -18.84 17.34 -3.42
CA LEU A 36 -17.95 17.12 -4.56
C LEU A 36 -16.47 17.21 -4.16
N GLY A 37 -16.12 18.17 -3.31
CA GLY A 37 -14.78 18.28 -2.73
C GLY A 37 -14.40 17.05 -1.90
N LEU A 38 -15.32 16.58 -1.05
CA LEU A 38 -15.11 15.37 -0.23
C LEU A 38 -14.93 14.11 -1.10
N ALA A 39 -15.73 13.95 -2.15
CA ALA A 39 -15.63 12.81 -3.06
C ALA A 39 -14.24 12.76 -3.73
N MET A 40 -13.72 13.89 -4.19
CA MET A 40 -12.38 13.97 -4.77
C MET A 40 -11.31 13.57 -3.73
N LEU A 41 -11.38 14.11 -2.52
CA LEU A 41 -10.45 13.75 -1.43
C LEU A 41 -10.51 12.25 -1.09
N GLN A 42 -11.71 11.66 -1.10
CA GLN A 42 -11.88 10.22 -0.86
C GLN A 42 -11.15 9.40 -1.93
N THR A 43 -11.25 9.77 -3.21
CA THR A 43 -10.53 9.06 -4.28
C THR A 43 -9.01 9.15 -4.12
N LEU A 44 -8.50 10.33 -3.73
CA LEU A 44 -7.08 10.53 -3.47
C LEU A 44 -6.61 9.68 -2.28
N ASN A 45 -7.38 9.66 -1.19
CA ASN A 45 -7.07 8.86 -0.01
C ASN A 45 -6.98 7.36 -0.34
N VAL A 46 -7.95 6.83 -1.10
CA VAL A 46 -7.91 5.42 -1.55
C VAL A 46 -6.66 5.12 -2.36
N ARG A 47 -6.25 6.03 -3.26
CA ARG A 47 -5.04 5.88 -4.07
C ARG A 47 -3.77 5.88 -3.21
N TYR A 48 -3.66 6.79 -2.24
CA TYR A 48 -2.52 6.84 -1.32
C TYR A 48 -2.45 5.60 -0.43
N ALA A 49 -3.59 5.16 0.10
CA ALA A 49 -3.67 3.94 0.90
C ALA A 49 -3.22 2.72 0.11
N GLN A 50 -3.62 2.62 -1.16
CA GLN A 50 -3.20 1.53 -2.05
C GLN A 50 -1.69 1.55 -2.32
N SER A 51 -1.13 2.72 -2.64
CA SER A 51 0.33 2.87 -2.86
C SER A 51 1.13 2.50 -1.60
N ALA A 52 0.70 2.97 -0.43
CA ALA A 52 1.30 2.59 0.86
C ALA A 52 1.21 1.07 1.10
N ASN A 53 0.07 0.45 0.75
CA ASN A 53 -0.11 -0.99 0.90
C ASN A 53 0.88 -1.80 0.03
N TYR A 54 1.11 -1.41 -1.22
CA TYR A 54 2.11 -2.05 -2.08
C TYR A 54 3.51 -1.94 -1.49
N ARG A 55 3.90 -0.76 -1.01
CA ARG A 55 5.22 -0.56 -0.37
C ARG A 55 5.39 -1.43 0.87
N THR A 56 4.36 -1.54 1.71
CA THR A 56 4.38 -2.43 2.89
C THR A 56 4.53 -3.89 2.48
N ARG A 57 3.78 -4.37 1.49
CA ARG A 57 3.90 -5.75 0.98
C ARG A 57 5.30 -6.03 0.43
N ALA A 58 5.84 -5.12 -0.40
CA ALA A 58 7.17 -5.25 -0.97
C ALA A 58 8.24 -5.33 0.13
N THR A 59 8.13 -4.46 1.14
CA THR A 59 9.05 -4.42 2.28
C THR A 59 9.01 -5.71 3.08
N ASN A 60 7.82 -6.23 3.39
CA ASN A 60 7.67 -7.50 4.10
C ASN A 60 8.27 -8.68 3.32
N LEU A 61 8.07 -8.72 2.00
CA LEU A 61 8.64 -9.75 1.14
C LEU A 61 10.17 -9.66 1.02
N ALA A 62 10.73 -8.44 0.99
CA ALA A 62 12.16 -8.23 1.01
C ALA A 62 12.78 -8.73 2.32
N TYR A 63 12.18 -8.40 3.47
CA TYR A 63 12.63 -8.91 4.77
C TYR A 63 12.52 -10.42 4.87
N ASP A 64 11.42 -11.03 4.41
CA ASP A 64 11.27 -12.49 4.38
C ASP A 64 12.41 -13.18 3.59
N LEU A 65 12.82 -12.62 2.45
CA LEU A 65 13.96 -13.14 1.70
C LEU A 65 15.28 -12.95 2.45
N LEU A 66 15.50 -11.78 3.05
CA LEU A 66 16.70 -11.52 3.84
C LEU A 66 16.82 -12.46 5.04
N ASP A 67 15.71 -12.75 5.71
CA ASP A 67 15.66 -13.71 6.81
C ASP A 67 15.96 -15.13 6.32
N GLN A 68 15.47 -15.53 5.14
CA GLN A 68 15.83 -16.80 4.52
C GLN A 68 17.33 -16.89 4.17
N ILE A 69 17.94 -15.79 3.69
CA ILE A 69 19.37 -15.70 3.40
C ILE A 69 20.18 -15.83 4.71
N ARG A 70 19.77 -15.12 5.77
CA ARG A 70 20.40 -15.18 7.10
C ARG A 70 20.31 -16.58 7.71
N ALA A 71 19.12 -17.18 7.69
CA ALA A 71 18.88 -18.52 8.22
C ALA A 71 19.69 -19.58 7.46
N ASN A 72 19.88 -19.40 6.15
CA ASN A 72 20.61 -20.31 5.28
C ASN A 72 21.95 -19.72 4.82
N ARG A 73 22.72 -19.11 5.73
CA ARG A 73 23.98 -18.41 5.43
C ARG A 73 24.95 -19.21 4.55
N ALA A 74 25.05 -20.53 4.75
CA ALA A 74 25.92 -21.42 3.97
C ALA A 74 25.49 -21.52 2.48
N LEU A 75 24.22 -21.27 2.20
CA LEU A 75 23.61 -21.31 0.88
C LEU A 75 23.22 -19.91 0.36
N ALA A 76 23.63 -18.84 1.04
CA ALA A 76 23.29 -17.46 0.70
C ALA A 76 23.66 -17.08 -0.75
N GLN A 77 24.73 -17.66 -1.29
CA GLN A 77 25.16 -17.47 -2.68
C GLN A 77 24.11 -17.95 -3.69
N GLN A 78 23.29 -18.95 -3.35
CA GLN A 78 22.26 -19.49 -4.24
C GLN A 78 21.08 -18.52 -4.47
N PHE A 79 20.91 -17.54 -3.57
CA PHE A 79 19.88 -16.50 -3.72
C PHE A 79 20.28 -15.37 -4.67
N GLN A 80 21.55 -15.26 -5.05
CA GLN A 80 22.01 -14.24 -6.03
C GLN A 80 21.51 -14.51 -7.45
N GLY A 81 20.99 -15.71 -7.74
CA GLY A 81 20.30 -16.01 -8.99
C GLY A 81 18.91 -15.36 -9.11
N ILE A 82 18.46 -14.63 -8.09
CA ILE A 82 17.23 -13.84 -8.13
C ILE A 82 17.57 -12.48 -8.75
N ASP A 83 17.21 -12.29 -10.01
CA ASP A 83 17.29 -11.03 -10.74
C ASP A 83 15.99 -10.74 -11.50
N LYS A 84 15.93 -9.61 -12.20
CA LYS A 84 14.78 -9.24 -13.04
C LYS A 84 14.36 -10.33 -14.04
N ALA A 85 15.33 -11.01 -14.65
CA ALA A 85 15.08 -12.03 -15.67
C ALA A 85 14.53 -13.32 -15.06
N SER A 86 14.89 -13.65 -13.82
CA SER A 86 14.42 -14.83 -13.08
C SER A 86 12.90 -14.84 -12.86
N PHE A 87 12.24 -13.70 -13.00
CA PHE A 87 10.79 -13.56 -12.94
C PHE A 87 10.09 -13.89 -14.26
N ALA A 88 10.78 -13.91 -15.41
CA ALA A 88 10.13 -14.14 -16.71
C ALA A 88 9.33 -15.45 -16.77
N ALA A 89 9.77 -16.50 -16.06
CA ALA A 89 9.11 -17.79 -15.99
C ALA A 89 7.95 -17.88 -14.97
N GLU A 90 7.74 -16.85 -14.16
CA GLU A 90 6.77 -16.87 -13.05
C GLU A 90 5.39 -16.37 -13.52
N THR A 91 4.60 -17.26 -14.14
CA THR A 91 3.25 -16.96 -14.62
C THR A 91 2.18 -17.59 -13.75
N GLY A 92 1.42 -16.77 -13.01
CA GLY A 92 0.06 -17.08 -12.54
C GLY A 92 -0.16 -18.38 -11.76
N LYS A 93 0.89 -19.04 -11.26
CA LYS A 93 0.79 -20.29 -10.52
C LYS A 93 0.31 -19.98 -9.11
N LEU A 94 -0.54 -20.84 -8.54
CA LEU A 94 -0.67 -20.90 -7.09
C LEU A 94 0.75 -21.10 -6.55
N CYS A 95 1.19 -20.24 -5.64
CA CYS A 95 2.52 -20.32 -5.04
C CYS A 95 2.58 -21.53 -4.11
N SER A 96 2.54 -22.71 -4.71
CA SER A 96 2.47 -24.00 -4.03
C SER A 96 3.78 -24.21 -3.32
N ARG A 97 3.69 -24.45 -2.02
CA ARG A 97 4.81 -24.96 -1.25
C ARG A 97 5.01 -26.41 -1.69
N PRO A 98 6.14 -26.77 -2.32
CA PRO A 98 6.36 -28.17 -2.67
C PRO A 98 6.38 -28.99 -1.38
N VAL A 99 5.48 -29.97 -1.27
CA VAL A 99 5.43 -30.95 -0.16
C VAL A 99 6.22 -32.21 -0.53
N THR A 100 6.51 -32.38 -1.82
CA THR A 100 7.10 -33.57 -2.42
C THR A 100 8.47 -33.26 -3.04
N THR A 101 9.50 -33.31 -2.21
CA THR A 101 10.84 -33.71 -2.65
C THR A 101 11.15 -35.07 -2.02
N GLN A 102 11.97 -35.89 -2.67
CA GLN A 102 12.56 -37.07 -2.05
C GLN A 102 13.12 -36.65 -0.67
N ASN A 103 12.55 -37.20 0.40
CA ASN A 103 12.92 -37.01 1.81
C ASN A 103 12.43 -35.70 2.50
N GLY A 104 11.51 -34.94 1.93
CA GLY A 104 10.87 -33.80 2.62
C GLY A 104 11.75 -32.57 2.85
N VAL A 105 12.89 -32.49 2.14
CA VAL A 105 13.83 -31.36 2.21
C VAL A 105 13.50 -30.33 1.13
N ILE A 106 13.16 -29.11 1.53
CA ILE A 106 12.95 -27.99 0.59
C ILE A 106 14.32 -27.46 0.17
N THR A 107 14.60 -27.43 -1.14
CA THR A 107 15.83 -26.81 -1.65
C THR A 107 15.69 -25.28 -1.72
N THR A 108 16.80 -24.56 -1.64
CA THR A 108 16.84 -23.10 -1.80
C THR A 108 16.26 -22.65 -3.15
N ALA A 109 16.48 -23.41 -4.22
CA ALA A 109 15.89 -23.12 -5.53
C ALA A 109 14.36 -23.19 -5.50
N GLN A 110 13.78 -24.14 -4.76
CA GLN A 110 12.34 -24.26 -4.57
C GLN A 110 11.77 -23.15 -3.68
N SER A 111 12.47 -22.81 -2.59
CA SER A 111 12.11 -21.67 -1.74
C SER A 111 12.16 -20.37 -2.53
N ALA A 112 13.21 -20.14 -3.32
CA ALA A 112 13.36 -18.98 -4.19
C ALA A 112 12.25 -18.91 -5.25
N ALA A 113 11.92 -20.02 -5.91
CA ALA A 113 10.81 -20.06 -6.88
C ALA A 113 9.46 -19.73 -6.23
N ARG A 114 9.18 -20.31 -5.06
CA ARG A 114 7.97 -19.98 -4.30
C ARG A 114 7.91 -18.50 -3.94
N TRP A 115 9.02 -17.95 -3.46
CA TRP A 115 9.10 -16.54 -3.07
C TRP A 115 8.91 -15.61 -4.28
N ARG A 116 9.54 -15.89 -5.43
CA ARG A 116 9.32 -15.11 -6.66
C ARG A 116 7.85 -15.12 -7.11
N CYS A 117 7.19 -16.28 -7.03
CA CYS A 117 5.75 -16.37 -7.26
C CYS A 117 4.97 -15.47 -6.30
N GLN A 118 5.29 -15.49 -5.00
CA GLN A 118 4.61 -14.66 -3.98
C GLN A 118 4.77 -13.16 -4.26
N VAL A 119 5.95 -12.72 -4.72
CA VAL A 119 6.19 -11.33 -5.12
C VAL A 119 5.24 -10.92 -6.24
N ARG A 120 5.12 -11.73 -7.30
CA ARG A 120 4.18 -11.43 -8.40
C ARG A 120 2.71 -11.52 -7.98
N ALA A 121 2.36 -12.48 -7.12
CA ALA A 121 1.00 -12.61 -6.60
C ALA A 121 0.60 -11.41 -5.72
N ALA A 122 1.55 -10.86 -4.94
CA ALA A 122 1.28 -9.77 -4.00
C ALA A 122 1.32 -8.39 -4.65
N LEU A 123 2.22 -8.17 -5.62
CA LEU A 123 2.53 -6.85 -6.20
C LEU A 123 2.11 -6.70 -7.66
N GLY A 124 1.80 -7.79 -8.35
CA GLY A 124 1.34 -7.79 -9.74
C GLY A 124 2.31 -8.45 -10.73
N PRO A 125 1.88 -8.70 -11.98
CA PRO A 125 2.62 -9.49 -12.96
C PRO A 125 3.92 -8.84 -13.44
N ALA A 126 4.01 -7.51 -13.39
CA ALA A 126 5.22 -6.75 -13.74
C ALA A 126 6.21 -6.61 -12.56
N ALA A 127 5.89 -7.15 -11.39
CA ALA A 127 6.77 -7.08 -10.23
C ALA A 127 7.99 -8.00 -10.40
N TYR A 128 9.10 -7.53 -9.87
CA TYR A 128 10.38 -8.23 -9.88
C TYR A 128 11.14 -7.95 -8.60
N ALA A 129 12.21 -8.71 -8.39
CA ALA A 129 13.21 -8.42 -7.40
C ALA A 129 14.61 -8.76 -7.92
N ALA A 130 15.62 -8.16 -7.31
CA ALA A 130 17.02 -8.44 -7.59
C ALA A 130 17.81 -8.50 -6.30
N VAL A 131 18.62 -9.55 -6.15
CA VAL A 131 19.53 -9.74 -5.03
C VAL A 131 20.92 -9.41 -5.49
N THR A 132 21.59 -8.48 -4.81
CA THR A 132 22.98 -8.14 -5.06
C THR A 132 23.80 -8.32 -3.80
N ARG A 133 25.06 -8.73 -3.96
CA ARG A 133 26.01 -8.88 -2.84
C ARG A 133 27.12 -7.86 -2.99
N ASN A 134 27.40 -7.13 -1.92
CA ASN A 134 28.54 -6.21 -1.82
C ASN A 134 29.34 -6.53 -0.55
N GLY A 135 30.49 -7.19 -0.69
CA GLY A 135 31.24 -7.69 0.47
C GLY A 135 30.38 -8.64 1.31
N ASN A 136 30.24 -8.38 2.60
CA ASN A 136 29.37 -9.16 3.50
C ASN A 136 27.91 -8.71 3.48
N ALA A 137 27.57 -7.65 2.76
CA ALA A 137 26.21 -7.15 2.66
C ALA A 137 25.44 -7.80 1.50
N TYR A 138 24.20 -8.20 1.76
CA TYR A 138 23.21 -8.62 0.79
C TYR A 138 22.11 -7.57 0.69
N SER A 139 21.86 -7.09 -0.52
CA SER A 139 20.83 -6.11 -0.83
C SER A 139 19.74 -6.76 -1.65
N VAL A 140 18.48 -6.56 -1.25
CA VAL A 140 17.30 -7.02 -1.98
C VAL A 140 16.55 -5.78 -2.48
N GLU A 141 16.55 -5.61 -3.79
CA GLU A 141 15.71 -4.64 -4.48
C GLU A 141 14.39 -5.32 -4.87
N VAL A 142 13.25 -4.69 -4.59
CA VAL A 142 11.93 -5.12 -5.05
C VAL A 142 11.28 -3.97 -5.81
N GLY A 143 10.83 -4.25 -7.05
CA GLY A 143 10.18 -3.27 -7.92
C GLY A 143 8.79 -3.73 -8.37
N TRP A 144 7.85 -2.78 -8.45
CA TRP A 144 6.47 -3.02 -8.91
C TRP A 144 5.91 -1.81 -9.68
N SER A 145 4.84 -2.02 -10.43
CA SER A 145 4.09 -0.95 -11.10
C SER A 145 2.79 -0.65 -10.32
N ASP A 146 2.59 0.60 -9.90
CA ASP A 146 1.30 1.08 -9.41
C ASP A 146 0.49 1.76 -10.54
N LEU A 147 -0.80 2.02 -10.30
CA LEU A 147 -1.73 2.57 -11.29
C LEU A 147 -1.44 4.03 -11.71
N GLN A 148 -0.39 4.69 -11.19
CA GLN A 148 -0.10 6.10 -11.52
C GLN A 148 0.90 6.31 -12.68
N GLY A 149 1.68 5.29 -13.08
CA GLY A 149 2.88 5.53 -13.90
C GLY A 149 2.89 4.84 -15.26
N GLU A 150 2.20 5.42 -16.23
CA GLU A 150 2.63 5.36 -17.64
C GLU A 150 3.65 6.49 -17.96
N ALA A 151 3.83 7.47 -17.05
CA ALA A 151 4.63 8.69 -17.28
C ALA A 151 6.11 8.63 -16.86
N GLY A 152 6.65 7.46 -16.49
CA GLY A 152 8.01 7.35 -15.93
C GLY A 152 8.74 6.06 -16.27
N LYS A 153 8.45 5.46 -17.44
CA LYS A 153 9.09 4.22 -17.89
C LYS A 153 10.57 4.47 -18.21
N GLN A 154 11.47 4.07 -17.32
CA GLN A 154 12.81 3.62 -17.72
C GLN A 154 12.75 2.08 -17.79
N ASP A 155 12.90 1.56 -19.00
CA ASP A 155 13.11 0.13 -19.28
C ASP A 155 11.96 -0.82 -18.90
N GLY A 156 10.71 -0.36 -19.01
CA GLY A 156 9.53 -1.24 -18.95
C GLY A 156 9.19 -1.82 -17.57
N TYR A 157 9.92 -1.44 -16.52
CA TYR A 157 9.65 -1.92 -15.16
C TYR A 157 9.72 -0.80 -14.11
N SER A 158 8.66 -0.73 -13.31
CA SER A 158 8.46 -0.08 -11.99
C SER A 158 8.15 1.42 -11.89
N ASN A 159 7.09 1.71 -11.11
CA ASN A 159 6.72 3.03 -10.60
C ASN A 159 7.10 3.19 -9.11
N GLY A 160 7.34 2.07 -8.41
CA GLY A 160 7.84 2.02 -7.04
C GLY A 160 8.96 0.99 -6.89
N LYS A 161 10.01 1.35 -6.14
CA LYS A 161 11.12 0.48 -5.78
C LYS A 161 11.45 0.63 -4.29
N ILE A 162 11.86 -0.45 -3.66
CA ILE A 162 12.51 -0.45 -2.35
C ILE A 162 13.81 -1.24 -2.43
N ASN A 163 14.79 -0.84 -1.65
CA ASN A 163 16.03 -1.56 -1.47
C ASN A 163 16.25 -1.77 0.03
N VAL A 164 16.42 -3.02 0.44
CA VAL A 164 16.69 -3.39 1.83
C VAL A 164 18.01 -4.14 1.86
N THR A 165 18.94 -3.68 2.69
CA THR A 165 20.28 -4.26 2.83
C THR A 165 20.44 -4.91 4.20
N THR A 166 21.09 -6.06 4.22
CA THR A 166 21.54 -6.74 5.44
C THR A 166 23.01 -7.08 5.35
N GLU A 167 23.72 -7.06 6.48
CA GLU A 167 25.03 -7.69 6.61
C GLU A 167 24.87 -9.13 7.12
N LEU A 168 25.79 -10.02 6.70
CA LEU A 168 25.91 -11.41 7.15
C LEU A 168 27.22 -11.67 7.90
#